data_AF-A0A7Y1ULQ9-F1
#
_entry.id   AF-A0A7Y1ULQ9-F1
#
_cell.length_a   1.000
_cell.length_b   1.000
_cell.length_c   1.000
_cell.angle_alpha   90.00
_cell.angle_beta   90.00
_cell.angle_gamma   90.00
#
_symmetry.space_group_name_H-M   'P 1'
#
loop_
_entity.id
_entity.type
_entity.pdbx_description
1 polymer ?
#
loop_
_entity_poly.entity_id
_entity_poly.type
_entity_poly.pdbx_seq_one_letter_code
_entity_poly.pdbx_strand_id
1 'polypeptide(L)'
;MKVKHILLAALGSALGPATVHADSTIVTGREFAYGANIGWTNWKYDPAAPEGAVVGTYNLRGKVYGANVGWIDLGDGDPDDGIFYALTGGDWGVNHDGAGGLSGYAYGANIGWIFFDQSWVRPPRVDLATGAMSGFAYGANVGWISLDGMQTQLDCGPDTDGDDITDAWEYEFLAAAGMAADLGILGTATDADGDGESDYGEFLADTDPFDPLDRLQVRVTDVDFTAETVDLVWGISPRRTYDTYSSPDLTVGSWTLEASDLFIGAWTDSPGPLPAKRFYRVGPRIPLK
;
A
#
# COMPACT_ATOMS: atom_id res chain seq x y z
N MET A 1 2.77 57.75 -43.18
CA MET A 1 2.62 57.75 -41.71
C MET A 1 2.39 56.30 -41.30
N LYS A 2 3.41 55.63 -40.73
CA LYS A 2 3.44 54.17 -40.53
C LYS A 2 2.66 53.79 -39.27
N VAL A 3 1.67 52.91 -39.41
CA VAL A 3 0.88 52.33 -38.30
C VAL A 3 1.74 51.29 -37.58
N LYS A 4 2.08 51.53 -36.30
CA LYS A 4 2.71 50.54 -35.43
C LYS A 4 1.64 49.62 -34.85
N HIS A 5 1.68 48.35 -35.21
CA HIS A 5 0.91 47.29 -34.53
C HIS A 5 1.69 46.88 -33.28
N ILE A 6 1.08 47.01 -32.11
CA ILE A 6 1.61 46.48 -30.85
C ILE A 6 1.14 45.02 -30.78
N LEU A 7 2.09 44.08 -30.90
CA LEU A 7 1.85 42.68 -30.58
C LEU A 7 1.92 42.54 -29.05
N LEU A 8 0.82 42.11 -28.43
CA LEU A 8 0.79 41.74 -27.02
C LEU A 8 1.24 40.28 -26.91
N ALA A 9 2.43 40.03 -26.39
CA ALA A 9 2.89 38.67 -26.08
C ALA A 9 2.28 38.26 -24.73
N ALA A 10 1.36 37.30 -24.76
CA ALA A 10 0.90 36.62 -23.55
C ALA A 10 2.00 35.65 -23.09
N LEU A 11 2.60 35.92 -21.93
CA LEU A 11 3.41 34.94 -21.23
C LEU A 11 2.45 33.88 -20.66
N GLY A 12 2.39 32.71 -21.30
CA GLY A 12 1.83 31.52 -20.70
C GLY A 12 2.81 30.97 -19.66
N SER A 13 2.47 31.12 -18.39
CA SER A 13 3.14 30.39 -17.31
C SER A 13 2.74 28.92 -17.40
N ALA A 14 3.67 28.06 -17.80
CA ALA A 14 3.55 26.62 -17.62
C ALA A 14 3.64 26.32 -16.11
N LEU A 15 2.50 26.21 -15.45
CA LEU A 15 2.40 25.49 -14.20
C LEU A 15 2.42 24.01 -14.57
N GLY A 16 3.50 23.30 -14.22
CA GLY A 16 3.46 21.85 -14.17
C GLY A 16 2.39 21.39 -13.16
N PRO A 17 1.93 20.13 -13.24
CA PRO A 17 1.00 19.60 -12.25
C PRO A 17 1.64 19.73 -10.88
N ALA A 18 1.00 20.49 -9.99
CA ALA A 18 1.33 20.44 -8.58
C ALA A 18 0.77 19.12 -8.06
N THR A 19 1.64 18.19 -7.70
CA THR A 19 1.29 17.01 -6.92
C THR A 19 0.67 17.49 -5.61
N VAL A 20 -0.64 17.29 -5.48
CA VAL A 20 -1.35 17.49 -4.21
C VAL A 20 -0.95 16.31 -3.34
N HIS A 21 0.05 16.48 -2.49
CA HIS A 21 0.39 15.45 -1.51
C HIS A 21 -0.80 15.27 -0.56
N ALA A 22 -1.31 14.05 -0.48
CA ALA A 22 -2.33 13.64 0.48
C ALA A 22 -1.84 13.92 1.92
N ASP A 23 -2.80 14.14 2.84
CA ASP A 23 -2.53 14.25 4.28
C ASP A 23 -1.65 13.07 4.77
N SER A 24 -0.83 13.32 5.79
CA SER A 24 -0.02 12.27 6.43
C SER A 24 -0.88 11.09 6.89
N THR A 25 -0.48 9.88 6.51
CA THR A 25 -1.15 8.61 6.88
C THR A 25 -0.93 8.23 8.35
N ILE A 26 -0.03 8.91 9.05
CA ILE A 26 0.26 8.64 10.46
C ILE A 26 -0.96 8.98 11.32
N VAL A 27 -1.33 8.11 12.24
CA VAL A 27 -2.52 8.28 13.09
C VAL A 27 -2.25 9.32 14.19
N THR A 28 -3.20 10.25 14.37
CA THR A 28 -3.14 11.26 15.45
C THR A 28 -3.11 10.61 16.83
N GLY A 29 -2.20 11.05 17.70
CA GLY A 29 -1.90 10.47 19.01
C GLY A 29 -0.91 9.30 18.96
N ARG A 30 -0.44 8.91 17.78
CA ARG A 30 0.49 7.79 17.51
C ARG A 30 1.61 8.20 16.56
N GLU A 31 2.02 9.47 16.60
CA GLU A 31 2.94 10.05 15.64
C GLU A 31 4.42 10.07 16.04
N PHE A 32 4.75 9.58 17.24
CA PHE A 32 6.08 9.78 17.81
C PHE A 32 6.94 8.53 17.80
N ALA A 33 8.06 8.59 17.09
CA ALA A 33 9.19 7.67 17.23
C ALA A 33 10.19 8.22 18.25
N TYR A 34 11.05 7.36 18.80
CA TYR A 34 12.05 7.78 19.81
C TYR A 34 13.43 7.22 19.52
N GLY A 35 14.44 8.09 19.48
CA GLY A 35 15.85 7.72 19.48
C GLY A 35 16.58 8.25 20.71
N ALA A 36 17.35 7.43 21.39
CA ALA A 36 18.01 7.82 22.65
C ALA A 36 18.92 9.06 22.50
N ASN A 37 19.55 9.24 21.35
CA ASN A 37 20.47 10.36 21.10
C ASN A 37 19.79 11.58 20.46
N ILE A 38 18.54 11.47 20.00
CA ILE A 38 17.85 12.54 19.26
C ILE A 38 16.50 12.93 19.88
N GLY A 39 16.02 12.18 20.86
CA GLY A 39 14.72 12.38 21.49
C GLY A 39 13.55 11.93 20.61
N TRP A 40 12.41 12.56 20.82
CA TRP A 40 11.19 12.30 20.07
C TRP A 40 11.23 12.93 18.68
N THR A 41 10.76 12.19 17.69
CA THR A 41 10.52 12.67 16.33
C THR A 41 9.04 12.53 15.99
N ASN A 42 8.44 13.58 15.44
CA ASN A 42 7.05 13.62 15.01
C ASN A 42 6.95 13.30 13.51
N TRP A 43 6.28 12.20 13.19
CA TRP A 43 6.05 11.74 11.82
C TRP A 43 4.77 12.31 11.18
N LYS A 44 3.86 12.87 11.99
CA LYS A 44 2.61 13.49 11.55
C LYS A 44 2.70 15.03 11.54
N TYR A 45 3.90 15.61 11.39
CA TYR A 45 4.01 17.05 11.48
C TYR A 45 3.19 17.75 10.38
N ASP A 46 2.22 18.57 10.79
CA ASP A 46 1.60 19.58 9.94
C ASP A 46 0.94 20.73 10.74
N PRO A 47 1.22 22.01 10.41
CA PRO A 47 0.37 23.13 10.82
C PRO A 47 -0.47 23.79 9.69
N ALA A 48 -0.32 23.48 8.39
CA ALA A 48 -1.18 23.97 7.28
C ALA A 48 -0.95 23.31 5.86
N ALA A 49 -0.54 22.04 5.82
CA ALA A 49 -0.15 21.10 4.74
C ALA A 49 1.24 21.31 4.06
N PRO A 50 1.89 20.29 3.41
CA PRO A 50 1.54 18.86 3.25
C PRO A 50 2.73 17.85 3.37
N GLU A 51 3.84 18.15 4.05
CA GLU A 51 5.05 17.29 4.01
C GLU A 51 5.12 16.22 5.13
N GLY A 52 4.04 15.89 5.83
CA GLY A 52 4.09 14.83 6.84
C GLY A 52 4.40 13.46 6.23
N ALA A 53 4.87 12.51 7.05
CA ALA A 53 5.19 11.18 6.55
C ALA A 53 3.94 10.50 5.99
N VAL A 54 4.07 9.91 4.80
CA VAL A 54 3.06 9.07 4.18
C VAL A 54 3.67 7.68 3.99
N VAL A 55 2.97 6.67 4.50
CA VAL A 55 3.32 5.26 4.33
C VAL A 55 2.47 4.71 3.20
N GLY A 56 3.09 4.53 2.04
CA GLY A 56 2.47 3.93 0.87
C GLY A 56 2.57 2.41 0.88
N THR A 57 1.87 1.78 -0.06
CA THR A 57 1.93 0.32 -0.30
C THR A 57 3.30 -0.14 -0.78
N TYR A 58 4.04 0.66 -1.55
CA TYR A 58 5.38 0.33 -2.07
C TYR A 58 6.52 1.17 -1.50
N ASN A 59 6.24 2.39 -1.07
CA ASN A 59 7.27 3.31 -0.58
C ASN A 59 6.71 4.31 0.43
N LEU A 60 7.60 4.95 1.17
CA LEU A 60 7.31 6.07 2.04
C LEU A 60 7.75 7.36 1.34
N ARG A 61 7.08 8.44 1.70
CA ARG A 61 7.42 9.80 1.25
C ARG A 61 7.16 10.83 2.33
N GLY A 62 7.66 12.03 2.10
CA GLY A 62 7.49 13.16 3.00
C GLY A 62 8.52 13.17 4.13
N LYS A 63 8.24 13.94 5.17
CA LYS A 63 9.22 14.36 6.17
C LYS A 63 8.76 14.12 7.59
N VAL A 64 9.77 13.90 8.43
CA VAL A 64 9.67 13.71 9.87
C VAL A 64 10.40 14.85 10.56
N TYR A 65 9.80 15.42 11.61
CA TYR A 65 10.40 16.50 12.38
C TYR A 65 10.97 16.00 13.70
N GLY A 66 12.24 16.28 13.99
CA GLY A 66 12.84 16.10 15.31
C GLY A 66 13.37 17.41 15.86
N ALA A 67 12.94 17.81 17.07
CA ALA A 67 13.34 19.11 17.64
C ALA A 67 14.87 19.29 17.78
N ASN A 68 15.62 18.19 17.97
CA ASN A 68 17.07 18.21 18.12
C ASN A 68 17.84 18.05 16.81
N VAL A 69 17.19 17.63 15.73
CA VAL A 69 17.84 17.20 14.48
C VAL A 69 17.29 17.88 13.23
N GLY A 70 16.19 18.61 13.35
CA GLY A 70 15.48 19.21 12.23
C GLY A 70 14.71 18.17 11.42
N TRP A 71 14.69 18.36 10.11
CA TRP A 71 13.95 17.53 9.17
C TRP A 71 14.71 16.25 8.79
N ILE A 72 13.95 15.17 8.68
CA ILE A 72 14.38 13.88 8.13
C ILE A 72 13.44 13.58 6.97
N ASP A 73 14.00 13.35 5.80
CA ASP A 73 13.29 13.06 4.56
C ASP A 73 13.24 11.54 4.34
N LEU A 74 12.04 11.01 4.07
CA LEU A 74 11.78 9.59 3.83
C LEU A 74 11.88 9.21 2.35
N GLY A 75 12.02 10.20 1.46
CA GLY A 75 11.93 10.05 0.01
C GLY A 75 10.91 11.03 -0.57
N ASP A 76 11.03 11.30 -1.87
CA ASP A 76 10.20 12.26 -2.60
C ASP A 76 8.83 11.70 -3.04
N GLY A 77 8.68 10.38 -3.02
CA GLY A 77 7.49 9.66 -3.44
C GLY A 77 7.42 9.40 -4.93
N ASP A 78 8.53 9.59 -5.66
CA ASP A 78 8.62 9.42 -7.11
C ASP A 78 9.84 8.54 -7.47
N PRO A 79 9.86 7.25 -7.08
CA PRO A 79 10.94 6.34 -7.49
C PRO A 79 11.11 6.29 -9.01
N ASP A 80 12.33 6.13 -9.49
CA ASP A 80 12.64 6.15 -10.94
C ASP A 80 11.86 5.09 -11.75
N ASP A 81 11.53 3.95 -11.13
CA ASP A 81 10.74 2.87 -11.74
C ASP A 81 9.24 2.93 -11.43
N GLY A 82 8.80 3.93 -10.66
CA GLY A 82 7.42 4.10 -10.23
C GLY A 82 6.97 3.14 -9.12
N ILE A 83 7.84 2.27 -8.61
CA ILE A 83 7.52 1.23 -7.63
C ILE A 83 8.33 1.44 -6.35
N PHE A 84 9.65 1.18 -6.42
CA PHE A 84 10.57 1.16 -5.29
C PHE A 84 11.77 2.06 -5.57
N TYR A 85 12.25 2.79 -4.57
CA TYR A 85 13.53 3.48 -4.69
C TYR A 85 14.63 2.44 -4.96
N ALA A 86 15.41 2.63 -6.03
CA ALA A 86 16.50 1.74 -6.45
C ALA A 86 17.72 1.82 -5.51
N LEU A 87 17.70 2.75 -4.55
CA LEU A 87 18.75 2.96 -3.54
C LEU A 87 20.11 3.31 -4.16
N THR A 88 20.09 4.14 -5.20
CA THR A 88 21.26 4.63 -5.91
C THR A 88 21.58 6.10 -5.58
N GLY A 89 22.61 6.67 -6.21
CA GLY A 89 23.07 8.04 -5.93
C GLY A 89 22.13 9.17 -6.33
N GLY A 90 20.95 8.86 -6.89
CA GLY A 90 19.92 9.83 -7.26
C GLY A 90 18.50 9.42 -6.85
N ASP A 91 18.30 8.13 -6.58
CA ASP A 91 17.01 7.53 -6.29
C ASP A 91 17.10 6.77 -4.95
N TRP A 92 16.59 7.40 -3.90
CA TRP A 92 16.70 6.92 -2.53
C TRP A 92 15.46 7.30 -1.73
N GLY A 93 15.15 6.46 -0.76
CA GLY A 93 14.04 6.66 0.15
C GLY A 93 13.79 5.38 0.93
N VAL A 94 12.69 5.35 1.66
CA VAL A 94 12.27 4.19 2.44
C VAL A 94 11.21 3.43 1.63
N ASN A 95 11.49 2.17 1.31
CA ASN A 95 10.58 1.25 0.64
C ASN A 95 9.72 0.49 1.64
N HIS A 96 8.51 0.11 1.23
CA HIS A 96 7.60 -0.78 1.94
C HIS A 96 7.25 -1.96 1.03
N ASP A 97 7.53 -3.19 1.43
CA ASP A 97 7.39 -4.39 0.56
C ASP A 97 5.92 -4.82 0.28
N GLY A 98 4.94 -4.01 0.70
CA GLY A 98 3.52 -4.33 0.67
C GLY A 98 3.07 -5.33 1.74
N ALA A 99 3.99 -6.06 2.37
CA ALA A 99 3.74 -7.07 3.41
C ALA A 99 4.10 -6.57 4.83
N GLY A 100 4.47 -5.30 4.97
CA GLY A 100 4.79 -4.66 6.24
C GLY A 100 6.28 -4.35 6.43
N GLY A 101 7.20 -4.91 5.64
CA GLY A 101 8.63 -4.71 5.79
C GLY A 101 9.09 -3.34 5.26
N LEU A 102 9.86 -2.61 6.08
CA LEU A 102 10.45 -1.32 5.69
C LEU A 102 11.96 -1.46 5.40
N SER A 103 12.42 -0.90 4.28
CA SER A 103 13.84 -0.96 3.89
C SER A 103 14.31 0.33 3.24
N GLY A 104 15.63 0.49 3.06
CA GLY A 104 16.20 1.66 2.37
C GLY A 104 16.71 2.74 3.31
N TYR A 105 16.61 4.00 2.87
CA TYR A 105 17.30 5.12 3.52
C TYR A 105 16.40 6.36 3.67
N ALA A 106 16.43 6.94 4.85
CA ALA A 106 15.97 8.31 5.09
C ALA A 106 17.19 9.23 5.29
N TYR A 107 17.01 10.53 5.06
CA TYR A 107 18.11 11.51 5.14
C TYR A 107 17.75 12.73 5.97
N GLY A 108 18.55 13.04 6.99
CA GLY A 108 18.46 14.30 7.72
C GLY A 108 19.69 15.17 7.49
N ALA A 109 19.53 16.42 7.03
CA ALA A 109 20.66 17.30 6.71
C ALA A 109 21.65 17.50 7.87
N ASN A 110 21.17 17.46 9.12
CA ASN A 110 22.00 17.63 10.31
C ASN A 110 22.59 16.32 10.87
N ILE A 111 22.08 15.16 10.43
CA ILE A 111 22.37 13.86 11.04
C ILE A 111 22.79 12.77 10.04
N GLY A 112 22.74 13.05 8.74
CA GLY A 112 23.05 12.11 7.67
C GLY A 112 22.00 11.02 7.47
N TRP A 113 22.46 9.89 6.95
CA TRP A 113 21.63 8.74 6.60
C TRP A 113 21.09 7.99 7.81
N ILE A 114 19.82 7.59 7.71
CA ILE A 114 19.12 6.67 8.59
C ILE A 114 18.71 5.46 7.75
N PHE A 115 19.07 4.27 8.23
CA PHE A 115 18.95 2.99 7.56
C PHE A 115 17.71 2.25 8.08
N PHE A 116 16.95 1.66 7.15
CA PHE A 116 15.89 0.70 7.41
C PHE A 116 16.33 -0.64 6.81
N ASP A 117 16.42 -1.68 7.63
CA ASP A 117 17.04 -2.95 7.23
C ASP A 117 16.25 -4.14 7.80
N GLN A 118 15.75 -4.97 6.89
CA GLN A 118 14.96 -6.17 7.20
C GLN A 118 15.81 -7.33 7.75
N SER A 119 17.14 -7.26 7.68
CA SER A 119 18.03 -8.31 8.21
C SER A 119 18.29 -8.21 9.72
N TRP A 120 17.85 -7.13 10.37
CA TRP A 120 18.05 -6.94 11.80
C TRP A 120 17.13 -7.81 12.65
N VAL A 121 17.53 -8.04 13.90
CA VAL A 121 16.75 -8.86 14.87
C VAL A 121 15.37 -8.25 15.16
N ARG A 122 15.27 -6.91 15.12
CA ARG A 122 14.01 -6.17 15.29
C ARG A 122 13.83 -5.22 14.10
N PRO A 123 13.50 -5.77 12.91
CA PRO A 123 13.46 -4.99 11.69
C PRO A 123 12.29 -3.99 11.72
N PRO A 124 12.43 -2.82 11.08
CA PRO A 124 11.37 -1.82 11.04
C PRO A 124 10.21 -2.35 10.19
N ARG A 125 8.99 -2.28 10.72
CA ARG A 125 7.81 -2.86 10.05
C ARG A 125 6.51 -2.16 10.40
N VAL A 126 5.52 -2.32 9.53
CA VAL A 126 4.10 -2.01 9.73
C VAL A 126 3.34 -3.32 9.90
N ASP A 127 2.52 -3.41 10.93
CA ASP A 127 1.56 -4.48 11.10
C ASP A 127 0.31 -4.17 10.27
N LEU A 128 0.07 -4.93 9.21
CA LEU A 128 -1.02 -4.63 8.26
C LEU A 128 -2.42 -4.84 8.83
N ALA A 129 -2.58 -5.56 9.95
CA ALA A 129 -3.87 -5.73 10.59
C ALA A 129 -4.28 -4.51 11.42
N THR A 130 -3.29 -3.83 12.00
CA THR A 130 -3.52 -2.77 12.99
C THR A 130 -2.97 -1.40 12.59
N GLY A 131 -2.08 -1.36 11.61
CA GLY A 131 -1.28 -0.20 11.27
C GLY A 131 -0.15 0.09 12.26
N ALA A 132 0.04 -0.74 13.29
CA ALA A 132 1.05 -0.50 14.32
C ALA A 132 2.45 -0.62 13.71
N MET A 133 3.29 0.38 13.92
CA MET A 133 4.69 0.31 13.51
C MET A 133 5.54 -0.23 14.66
N SER A 134 6.62 -0.93 14.32
CA SER A 134 7.53 -1.50 15.31
C SER A 134 8.93 -1.70 14.74
N GLY A 135 9.87 -2.04 15.61
CA GLY A 135 11.26 -2.25 15.22
C GLY A 135 12.06 -0.96 15.21
N PHE A 136 13.24 -1.00 14.59
CA PHE A 136 14.17 0.13 14.62
C PHE A 136 14.68 0.53 13.25
N ALA A 137 14.89 1.83 13.09
CA ALA A 137 15.81 2.42 12.13
C ALA A 137 17.13 2.77 12.83
N TYR A 138 18.23 2.92 12.08
CA TYR A 138 19.54 3.24 12.64
C TYR A 138 20.20 4.37 11.86
N GLY A 139 20.78 5.38 12.52
CA GLY A 139 21.67 6.33 11.86
C GLY A 139 23.01 6.41 12.57
N ALA A 140 24.11 6.46 11.82
CA ALA A 140 25.45 6.44 12.42
C ALA A 140 25.71 7.57 13.43
N ASN A 141 25.09 8.73 13.22
CA ASN A 141 25.22 9.90 14.10
C ASN A 141 24.19 9.93 15.24
N VAL A 142 23.17 9.08 15.20
CA VAL A 142 21.96 9.17 16.06
C VAL A 142 21.62 7.86 16.77
N GLY A 143 22.29 6.76 16.43
CA GLY A 143 22.01 5.45 16.96
C GLY A 143 20.65 4.91 16.51
N TRP A 144 20.05 4.08 17.36
CA TRP A 144 18.77 3.43 17.11
C TRP A 144 17.59 4.38 17.35
N ILE A 145 16.62 4.34 16.44
CA ILE A 145 15.34 5.05 16.50
C ILE A 145 14.24 3.99 16.52
N SER A 146 13.50 3.88 17.62
CA SER A 146 12.39 2.96 17.79
C SER A 146 11.13 3.51 17.12
N LEU A 147 10.48 2.69 16.30
CA LEU A 147 9.16 2.96 15.71
C LEU A 147 8.01 2.48 16.61
N ASP A 148 8.33 1.78 17.71
CA ASP A 148 7.32 1.21 18.61
C ASP A 148 6.37 2.28 19.17
N GLY A 149 5.06 2.00 19.11
CA GLY A 149 4.01 2.87 19.64
C GLY A 149 3.44 3.83 18.61
N MET A 150 4.01 3.86 17.40
CA MET A 150 3.43 4.55 16.26
C MET A 150 2.35 3.71 15.56
N GLN A 151 1.50 4.38 14.79
CA GLN A 151 0.47 3.75 13.99
C GLN A 151 0.22 4.55 12.70
N THR A 152 -0.07 3.86 11.60
CA THR A 152 -0.34 4.44 10.27
C THR A 152 -1.53 3.77 9.59
N GLN A 153 -2.14 4.47 8.64
CA GLN A 153 -2.90 3.87 7.53
C GLN A 153 -1.97 3.67 6.32
N LEU A 154 -2.46 3.06 5.25
CA LEU A 154 -1.72 2.95 4.00
C LEU A 154 -2.30 3.88 2.92
N ASP A 155 -1.40 4.55 2.21
CA ASP A 155 -1.70 5.22 0.96
C ASP A 155 -1.47 4.25 -0.20
N CYS A 156 -2.44 4.12 -1.10
CA CYS A 156 -2.31 3.21 -2.24
C CYS A 156 -1.36 3.74 -3.32
N GLY A 157 -1.00 5.02 -3.25
CA GLY A 157 -0.27 5.70 -4.31
C GLY A 157 -1.20 6.28 -5.38
N PRO A 158 -0.62 6.83 -6.46
CA PRO A 158 -1.36 7.38 -7.57
C PRO A 158 -2.12 6.31 -8.37
N ASP A 159 -3.16 6.77 -9.04
CA ASP A 159 -3.94 6.10 -10.09
C ASP A 159 -4.09 7.18 -11.19
N THR A 160 -3.16 7.15 -12.14
CA THR A 160 -2.94 8.26 -13.09
C THR A 160 -3.93 8.24 -14.25
N ASP A 161 -4.34 7.06 -14.70
CA ASP A 161 -5.32 6.91 -15.80
C ASP A 161 -6.76 6.71 -15.30
N GLY A 162 -6.97 6.55 -14.00
CA GLY A 162 -8.23 6.76 -13.30
C GLY A 162 -9.16 5.56 -13.39
N ASP A 163 -8.60 4.36 -13.28
CA ASP A 163 -9.30 3.09 -13.47
C ASP A 163 -9.40 2.23 -12.19
N ASP A 164 -9.11 2.85 -11.05
CA ASP A 164 -9.13 2.27 -9.71
C ASP A 164 -8.02 1.24 -9.45
N ILE A 165 -7.06 1.05 -10.37
CA ILE A 165 -5.80 0.33 -10.17
C ILE A 165 -4.69 1.34 -9.88
N THR A 166 -3.71 0.96 -9.06
CA THR A 166 -2.60 1.86 -8.71
C THR A 166 -1.43 1.68 -9.66
N ASP A 167 -0.84 2.79 -10.11
CA ASP A 167 0.28 2.81 -11.05
C ASP A 167 1.40 1.83 -10.65
N ALA A 168 1.78 1.81 -9.36
CA ALA A 168 2.88 0.99 -8.86
C ALA A 168 2.62 -0.52 -9.00
N TRP A 169 1.37 -0.95 -8.87
CA TRP A 169 1.00 -2.37 -9.05
C TRP A 169 1.06 -2.74 -10.54
N GLU A 170 0.56 -1.88 -11.42
CA GLU A 170 0.64 -2.10 -12.85
C GLU A 170 2.09 -2.15 -13.33
N TYR A 171 2.93 -1.20 -12.90
CA TYR A 171 4.35 -1.20 -13.22
C TYR A 171 5.06 -2.47 -12.72
N GLU A 172 4.72 -2.99 -11.53
CA GLU A 172 5.31 -4.23 -11.00
C GLU A 172 5.04 -5.41 -11.95
N PHE A 173 3.78 -5.61 -12.35
CA PHE A 173 3.40 -6.73 -13.22
C PHE A 173 3.81 -6.54 -14.67
N LEU A 174 3.72 -5.32 -15.21
CA LEU A 174 4.21 -4.99 -16.55
C LEU A 174 5.73 -5.23 -16.65
N ALA A 175 6.50 -4.82 -15.64
CA ALA A 175 7.94 -5.06 -15.59
C ALA A 175 8.25 -6.55 -15.48
N ALA A 176 7.52 -7.30 -14.64
CA ALA A 176 7.66 -8.75 -14.50
C ALA A 176 7.38 -9.49 -15.81
N ALA A 177 6.37 -9.05 -16.56
CA ALA A 177 6.02 -9.57 -17.89
C ALA A 177 6.97 -9.10 -19.01
N GLY A 178 7.90 -8.18 -18.73
CA GLY A 178 8.82 -7.60 -19.71
C GLY A 178 8.13 -6.68 -20.72
N MET A 179 7.01 -6.07 -20.32
CA MET A 179 6.22 -5.12 -21.10
C MET A 179 6.69 -3.68 -20.89
N ALA A 180 6.19 -2.77 -21.73
CA ALA A 180 6.42 -1.34 -21.51
C ALA A 180 5.59 -0.85 -20.32
N ALA A 181 6.09 0.16 -19.61
CA ALA A 181 5.36 0.88 -18.57
C ALA A 181 4.26 1.76 -19.20
N ASP A 182 3.15 1.13 -19.59
CA ASP A 182 1.97 1.75 -20.19
C ASP A 182 0.75 1.34 -19.37
N LEU A 183 0.24 2.29 -18.57
CA LEU A 183 -0.88 2.08 -17.64
C LEU A 183 -2.17 1.67 -18.39
N GLY A 184 -2.32 2.04 -19.67
CA GLY A 184 -3.49 1.64 -20.44
C GLY A 184 -3.59 0.15 -20.81
N ILE A 185 -2.68 -0.71 -20.31
CA ILE A 185 -2.68 -2.16 -20.57
C ILE A 185 -3.57 -2.90 -19.58
N LEU A 186 -3.46 -2.59 -18.30
CA LEU A 186 -4.17 -3.26 -17.21
C LEU A 186 -5.23 -2.30 -16.69
N GLY A 187 -6.48 -2.74 -16.58
CA GLY A 187 -7.52 -1.84 -16.12
C GLY A 187 -8.82 -2.48 -15.68
N THR A 188 -9.78 -1.63 -15.25
CA THR A 188 -10.93 -2.10 -14.46
C THR A 188 -11.73 -3.24 -15.09
N ALA A 189 -11.82 -3.23 -16.43
CA ALA A 189 -12.66 -4.15 -17.21
C ALA A 189 -11.87 -4.97 -18.23
N THR A 190 -10.54 -4.89 -18.23
CA THR A 190 -9.67 -5.75 -19.03
C THR A 190 -9.41 -7.06 -18.28
N ASP A 191 -8.89 -8.03 -19.02
CA ASP A 191 -8.63 -9.42 -18.62
C ASP A 191 -7.45 -9.84 -19.51
N ALA A 192 -6.24 -9.50 -19.06
CA ALA A 192 -5.04 -9.51 -19.88
C ALA A 192 -4.60 -10.91 -20.29
N ASP A 193 -4.85 -11.92 -19.45
CA ASP A 193 -4.54 -13.32 -19.71
C ASP A 193 -5.72 -14.15 -20.26
N GLY A 194 -6.95 -13.61 -20.20
CA GLY A 194 -8.15 -14.22 -20.75
C GLY A 194 -8.74 -15.34 -19.88
N ASP A 195 -8.46 -15.35 -18.57
CA ASP A 195 -8.94 -16.38 -17.65
C ASP A 195 -10.36 -16.12 -17.11
N GLY A 196 -10.89 -14.92 -17.37
CA GLY A 196 -12.24 -14.49 -17.04
C GLY A 196 -12.36 -13.74 -15.72
N GLU A 197 -11.28 -13.61 -14.94
CA GLU A 197 -11.15 -12.56 -13.93
C GLU A 197 -10.73 -11.25 -14.61
N SER A 198 -11.10 -10.10 -14.03
CA SER A 198 -10.66 -8.81 -14.57
C SER A 198 -9.35 -8.39 -13.90
N ASP A 199 -8.53 -7.58 -14.59
CA ASP A 199 -7.26 -7.11 -14.04
C ASP A 199 -7.46 -6.34 -12.71
N TYR A 200 -8.59 -5.65 -12.54
CA TYR A 200 -8.96 -5.06 -11.24
C TYR A 200 -9.30 -6.09 -10.15
N GLY A 201 -9.90 -7.22 -10.51
CA GLY A 201 -10.11 -8.35 -9.60
C GLY A 201 -8.79 -8.93 -9.12
N GLU A 202 -7.82 -9.03 -10.04
CA GLU A 202 -6.46 -9.48 -9.77
C GLU A 202 -5.66 -8.47 -8.96
N PHE A 203 -5.81 -7.18 -9.23
CA PHE A 203 -5.29 -6.11 -8.38
C PHE A 203 -5.81 -6.23 -6.94
N LEU A 204 -7.11 -6.43 -6.74
CA LEU A 204 -7.66 -6.63 -5.41
C LEU A 204 -7.13 -7.90 -4.76
N ALA A 205 -6.95 -8.98 -5.52
CA ALA A 205 -6.45 -10.27 -5.04
C ALA A 205 -4.93 -10.34 -4.86
N ASP A 206 -4.18 -9.42 -5.48
CA ASP A 206 -2.72 -9.43 -5.64
C ASP A 206 -2.22 -10.68 -6.40
N THR A 207 -2.87 -11.00 -7.52
CA THR A 207 -2.49 -12.10 -8.42
C THR A 207 -1.89 -11.58 -9.73
N ASP A 208 -1.19 -12.43 -10.48
CA ASP A 208 -0.52 -12.06 -11.73
C ASP A 208 -1.48 -11.97 -12.93
N PRO A 209 -1.77 -10.76 -13.47
CA PRO A 209 -2.69 -10.57 -14.59
C PRO A 209 -2.19 -11.11 -15.93
N PHE A 210 -0.99 -11.69 -15.95
CA PHE A 210 -0.41 -12.34 -17.12
C PHE A 210 -0.27 -13.87 -16.94
N ASP A 211 -0.73 -14.45 -15.83
CA ASP A 211 -0.76 -15.91 -15.60
C ASP A 211 -2.19 -16.43 -15.33
N PRO A 212 -2.84 -17.11 -16.30
CA PRO A 212 -4.24 -17.57 -16.19
C PRO A 212 -4.44 -18.72 -15.19
N LEU A 213 -3.39 -19.08 -14.43
CA LEU A 213 -3.43 -20.01 -13.32
C LEU A 213 -3.35 -19.32 -11.96
N ASP A 214 -2.84 -18.09 -11.90
CA ASP A 214 -2.74 -17.29 -10.69
C ASP A 214 -3.98 -16.41 -10.55
N ARG A 215 -5.03 -16.97 -9.94
CA ARG A 215 -6.25 -16.23 -9.61
C ARG A 215 -6.77 -16.58 -8.24
N LEU A 216 -7.60 -15.72 -7.66
CA LEU A 216 -8.28 -16.02 -6.41
C LEU A 216 -9.34 -17.12 -6.59
N GLN A 217 -9.00 -18.36 -6.22
CA GLN A 217 -9.94 -19.48 -6.25
C GLN A 217 -10.42 -19.86 -4.87
N VAL A 218 -11.70 -19.65 -4.60
CA VAL A 218 -12.37 -20.11 -3.38
C VAL A 218 -12.87 -21.54 -3.58
N ARG A 219 -12.52 -22.44 -2.66
CA ARG A 219 -12.92 -23.85 -2.71
C ARG A 219 -13.54 -24.28 -1.39
N VAL A 220 -14.67 -24.97 -1.46
CA VAL A 220 -15.18 -25.74 -0.33
C VAL A 220 -14.41 -27.04 -0.25
N THR A 221 -13.73 -27.30 0.87
CA THR A 221 -12.94 -28.52 1.06
C THR A 221 -13.68 -29.59 1.83
N ASP A 222 -14.57 -29.21 2.76
CA ASP A 222 -15.37 -30.14 3.53
C ASP A 222 -16.73 -29.54 3.90
N VAL A 223 -17.70 -30.43 4.08
CA VAL A 223 -19.04 -30.12 4.60
C VAL A 223 -19.40 -31.18 5.63
N ASP A 224 -19.33 -30.84 6.91
CA ASP A 224 -19.70 -31.73 8.00
C ASP A 224 -21.14 -31.47 8.44
N PHE A 225 -22.05 -32.38 8.08
CA PHE A 225 -23.47 -32.32 8.46
C PHE A 225 -23.73 -32.63 9.94
N THR A 226 -22.78 -33.25 10.64
CA THR A 226 -22.89 -33.55 12.08
C THR A 226 -22.40 -32.37 12.91
N ALA A 227 -21.25 -31.80 12.55
CA ALA A 227 -20.73 -30.59 13.19
C ALA A 227 -21.43 -29.31 12.69
N GLU A 228 -22.19 -29.40 11.60
CA GLU A 228 -22.88 -28.29 10.95
C GLU A 228 -21.89 -27.20 10.48
N THR A 229 -20.82 -27.63 9.80
CA THR A 229 -19.73 -26.75 9.36
C THR A 229 -19.43 -26.87 7.87
N VAL A 230 -18.87 -25.81 7.30
CA VAL A 230 -18.37 -25.77 5.92
C VAL A 230 -16.96 -25.16 5.92
N ASP A 231 -15.99 -25.91 5.42
CA ASP A 231 -14.60 -25.46 5.34
C ASP A 231 -14.31 -24.87 3.97
N LEU A 232 -13.75 -23.66 3.98
CA LEU A 232 -13.34 -22.91 2.80
C LEU A 232 -11.83 -22.72 2.79
N VAL A 233 -11.22 -22.81 1.60
CA VAL A 233 -9.81 -22.46 1.36
C VAL A 233 -9.67 -21.60 0.11
N TRP A 234 -8.65 -20.74 0.09
CA TRP A 234 -8.29 -19.89 -1.04
C TRP A 234 -6.79 -19.56 -1.04
N GLY A 235 -6.25 -19.11 -2.18
CA GLY A 235 -4.89 -18.59 -2.28
C GLY A 235 -4.74 -17.25 -1.56
N ILE A 236 -3.56 -16.96 -1.00
CA ILE A 236 -3.31 -15.72 -0.26
C ILE A 236 -2.13 -14.94 -0.82
N SER A 237 -2.24 -13.63 -0.73
CA SER A 237 -1.11 -12.70 -0.76
C SER A 237 -0.84 -12.16 0.65
N PRO A 238 0.43 -12.01 1.06
CA PRO A 238 0.79 -11.33 2.30
C PRO A 238 0.46 -9.83 2.27
N ARG A 239 0.15 -9.26 1.09
CA ARG A 239 -0.21 -7.86 0.88
C ARG A 239 -1.72 -7.60 0.92
N ARG A 240 -2.54 -8.60 1.26
CA ARG A 240 -4.02 -8.50 1.25
C ARG A 240 -4.64 -9.06 2.54
N THR A 241 -5.83 -8.54 2.86
CA THR A 241 -6.76 -9.16 3.82
C THR A 241 -7.96 -9.74 3.09
N TYR A 242 -8.66 -10.67 3.75
CA TYR A 242 -9.78 -11.37 3.16
C TYR A 242 -11.02 -11.31 4.05
N ASP A 243 -12.16 -11.08 3.41
CA ASP A 243 -13.48 -11.17 4.02
C ASP A 243 -14.24 -12.35 3.45
N THR A 244 -14.87 -13.13 4.31
CA THR A 244 -15.75 -14.22 3.90
C THR A 244 -17.20 -13.78 3.99
N TYR A 245 -17.97 -14.06 2.94
CA TYR A 245 -19.40 -13.79 2.94
C TYR A 245 -20.17 -15.05 2.58
N SER A 246 -21.39 -15.14 3.10
CA SER A 246 -22.34 -16.16 2.70
C SER A 246 -23.60 -15.55 2.07
N SER A 247 -24.28 -16.32 1.24
CA SER A 247 -25.60 -15.98 0.72
C SER A 247 -26.49 -17.23 0.66
N PRO A 248 -27.80 -17.12 0.93
CA PRO A 248 -28.73 -18.24 0.76
C PRO A 248 -29.11 -18.49 -0.71
N ASP A 249 -28.98 -17.50 -1.61
CA ASP A 249 -29.65 -17.52 -2.91
C ASP A 249 -28.97 -16.73 -4.06
N LEU A 250 -27.78 -16.17 -3.83
CA LEU A 250 -27.02 -15.34 -4.80
C LEU A 250 -27.73 -14.04 -5.22
N THR A 251 -28.84 -13.66 -4.58
CA THR A 251 -29.52 -12.41 -4.93
C THR A 251 -28.73 -11.19 -4.47
N VAL A 252 -28.87 -10.09 -5.21
CA VAL A 252 -28.22 -8.82 -4.84
C VAL A 252 -28.72 -8.40 -3.46
N GLY A 253 -27.79 -8.12 -2.55
CA GLY A 253 -28.10 -7.73 -1.17
C GLY A 253 -28.32 -8.89 -0.19
N SER A 254 -28.26 -10.15 -0.64
CA SER A 254 -28.37 -11.32 0.26
C SER A 254 -27.03 -11.81 0.82
N TRP A 255 -25.94 -11.11 0.51
CA TRP A 255 -24.62 -11.42 1.04
C TRP A 255 -24.44 -10.89 2.46
N THR A 256 -24.16 -11.79 3.39
CA THR A 256 -23.85 -11.49 4.79
C THR A 256 -22.35 -11.66 5.01
N LEU A 257 -21.70 -10.67 5.63
CA LEU A 257 -20.32 -10.78 6.09
C LEU A 257 -20.24 -11.76 7.26
N GLU A 258 -19.39 -12.78 7.15
CA GLU A 258 -19.22 -13.82 8.17
C GLU A 258 -17.92 -13.65 8.96
N ALA A 259 -16.84 -13.26 8.27
CA ALA A 259 -15.55 -12.92 8.88
C ALA A 259 -14.86 -11.84 8.06
N SER A 260 -14.04 -11.02 8.73
CA SER A 260 -13.36 -9.86 8.15
C SER A 260 -11.90 -9.86 8.56
N ASP A 261 -11.06 -9.20 7.75
CA ASP A 261 -9.66 -8.90 8.05
C ASP A 261 -8.80 -10.14 8.30
N LEU A 262 -9.08 -11.22 7.56
CA LEU A 262 -8.32 -12.46 7.63
C LEU A 262 -7.00 -12.32 6.87
N PHE A 263 -5.89 -12.71 7.51
CA PHE A 263 -4.57 -12.88 6.88
C PHE A 263 -4.26 -14.36 6.61
N ILE A 264 -5.31 -15.17 6.45
CA ILE A 264 -5.24 -16.63 6.30
C ILE A 264 -6.06 -17.05 5.09
N GLY A 265 -5.65 -18.16 4.46
CA GLY A 265 -6.28 -18.73 3.27
C GLY A 265 -7.29 -19.82 3.57
N ALA A 266 -7.86 -19.82 4.77
CA ALA A 266 -8.82 -20.83 5.19
C ALA A 266 -9.76 -20.27 6.27
N TRP A 267 -11.02 -20.69 6.23
CA TRP A 267 -12.00 -20.33 7.24
C TRP A 267 -13.12 -21.38 7.30
N THR A 268 -13.64 -21.61 8.50
CA THR A 268 -14.73 -22.56 8.77
C THR A 268 -15.99 -21.79 9.10
N ASP A 269 -17.03 -21.97 8.28
CA ASP A 269 -18.38 -21.50 8.57
C ASP A 269 -19.07 -22.43 9.56
N SER A 270 -19.89 -21.87 10.45
CA SER A 270 -20.68 -22.62 11.44
C SER A 270 -22.09 -22.02 11.54
N PRO A 271 -22.93 -22.15 10.50
CA PRO A 271 -24.22 -21.46 10.42
C PRO A 271 -25.30 -22.08 11.33
N GLY A 272 -24.97 -23.13 12.08
CA GLY A 272 -25.96 -24.02 12.70
C GLY A 272 -26.61 -24.92 11.66
N PRO A 273 -27.88 -25.34 11.83
CA PRO A 273 -28.51 -26.32 10.95
C PRO A 273 -28.30 -26.01 9.47
N LEU A 274 -27.55 -26.87 8.77
CA LEU A 274 -27.11 -26.58 7.41
C LEU A 274 -28.32 -26.41 6.49
N PRO A 275 -28.44 -25.25 5.81
CA PRO A 275 -29.54 -25.02 4.89
C PRO A 275 -29.38 -25.88 3.63
N ALA A 276 -30.47 -26.04 2.87
CA ALA A 276 -30.45 -26.80 1.63
C ALA A 276 -29.48 -26.24 0.57
N LYS A 277 -29.19 -24.94 0.65
CA LYS A 277 -28.21 -24.24 -0.19
C LYS A 277 -27.55 -23.14 0.63
N ARG A 278 -26.26 -22.95 0.40
CA ARG A 278 -25.46 -21.84 0.91
C ARG A 278 -24.34 -21.57 -0.09
N PHE A 279 -24.14 -20.30 -0.39
CA PHE A 279 -23.15 -19.84 -1.34
C PHE A 279 -22.12 -19.02 -0.59
N TYR A 280 -20.88 -19.04 -1.09
CA TYR A 280 -19.77 -18.35 -0.46
C TYR A 280 -19.06 -17.49 -1.49
N ARG A 281 -18.52 -16.37 -1.02
CA ARG A 281 -17.53 -15.56 -1.73
C ARG A 281 -16.47 -15.13 -0.73
N VAL A 282 -15.25 -14.95 -1.22
CA VAL A 282 -14.17 -14.32 -0.46
C VAL A 282 -13.80 -13.05 -1.20
N GLY A 283 -13.84 -11.92 -0.51
CA GLY A 283 -13.45 -10.62 -1.05
C GLY A 283 -12.05 -10.25 -0.55
N PRO A 284 -11.04 -10.19 -1.42
CA PRO A 284 -9.73 -9.69 -1.04
C PRO A 284 -9.78 -8.15 -0.93
N ARG A 285 -8.94 -7.59 -0.05
CA ARG A 285 -8.87 -6.15 0.21
C ARG A 285 -7.43 -5.70 0.43
N ILE A 286 -7.17 -4.46 0.04
CA ILE A 286 -5.94 -3.76 0.43
C ILE A 286 -6.06 -3.40 1.94
N PRO A 287 -5.11 -3.82 2.80
CA PRO A 287 -5.18 -3.53 4.22
C PRO A 287 -5.07 -2.04 4.52
N LEU A 288 -5.74 -1.56 5.58
CA LEU A 288 -5.62 -0.20 6.11
C LEU A 288 -6.00 0.95 5.15
N LYS A 289 -6.76 0.65 4.09
CA LYS A 289 -7.38 1.62 3.16
C LYS A 289 -8.83 1.93 3.55
#